data_AF-A0AAW9SJ88-F1
#
_entry.id   AF-A0AAW9SJ88-F1
#
_cell.length_a   1.000
_cell.length_b   1.000
_cell.length_c   1.000
_cell.angle_alpha   90.00
_cell.angle_beta   90.00
_cell.angle_gamma   90.00
#
_symmetry.space_group_name_H-M   'P 1'
#
loop_
_entity.id
_entity.type
_entity.pdbx_description
1 polymer ?
#
loop_
_entity_poly.entity_id
_entity_poly.type
_entity_poly.pdbx_seq_one_letter_code
_entity_poly.pdbx_strand_id
1 'polypeptide(L)'
;MINYSKIESISAEPEASSMIETFRAIGYSVETAIADIIDNSISAEAKNIWVDYSWNGPDTVISITDDGFGMTNDTLIQAMKPGSVSPLTKRRENDLGRFGLGLKTASFSQCRKFCVISKTKDTPIVYWSWDLDYVNYAKAWKLIKFCPDIEGFKQKLGDLNSCTTVIWHDIDRLTKNTSSGSVTSKAKFLETMERVKKHLSMVFHRYMEEGLNVFFRGRKIAVWDPFMIGYEGLQPKPETVLEGGKIRIKGFILPHRSKLTTEQYNYGKGPEDSWTAHQGFYVYRNKRLLVAGDWLGIFKKEVHYDLCRISVDLPNTMDDEWQVDIKKSIARPPGRLKEQLLSVAKEARGQALEVYRHKGKVIKRKLIVNEYFPFWEERTRHGKRFYKLNRNHPLLKELFQKNNGLSGEIEKVLQFIEETVPVPLITLKENENEFPHGQPFEGKNQQVVSEVMKIMYENMISEGVEPEQAKARIANIEPFNFYLEFLEQL
;
A
#
# COMPACT_ATOMS: atom_id res chain seq x y z
N MET A 1 29.56 -36.16 22.26
CA MET A 1 28.33 -36.36 21.46
C MET A 1 27.40 -37.27 22.24
N ILE A 2 26.11 -36.91 22.33
CA ILE A 2 25.10 -37.76 22.98
C ILE A 2 24.82 -38.95 22.06
N ASN A 3 24.81 -40.17 22.61
CA ASN A 3 24.42 -41.37 21.86
C ASN A 3 22.92 -41.61 22.00
N TYR A 4 22.15 -41.11 21.04
CA TYR A 4 20.68 -41.17 21.05
C TYR A 4 20.11 -42.60 20.93
N SER A 5 20.88 -43.59 20.48
CA SER A 5 20.40 -44.98 20.34
C SER A 5 20.13 -45.71 21.67
N LYS A 6 20.69 -45.20 22.77
CA LYS A 6 20.52 -45.76 24.13
C LYS A 6 19.50 -45.00 24.96
N ILE A 7 18.85 -44.00 24.37
CA ILE A 7 17.85 -43.18 25.04
C ILE A 7 16.48 -43.71 24.66
N GLU A 8 15.66 -44.00 25.66
CA GLU A 8 14.26 -44.39 25.43
C GLU A 8 13.52 -43.26 24.73
N SER A 9 12.82 -43.58 23.65
CA SER A 9 12.03 -42.64 22.87
C SER A 9 10.69 -43.28 22.50
N ILE A 10 9.64 -42.47 22.48
CA ILE A 10 8.30 -42.86 22.06
C ILE A 10 7.81 -41.94 20.94
N SER A 11 7.01 -42.46 20.01
CA SER A 11 6.38 -41.63 18.98
C SER A 11 5.34 -40.70 19.62
N ALA A 12 5.45 -39.40 19.32
CA ALA A 12 4.52 -38.36 19.74
C ALA A 12 3.96 -37.64 18.50
N GLU A 13 3.55 -38.42 17.50
CA GLU A 13 2.95 -37.89 16.28
C GLU A 13 1.66 -37.11 16.57
N PRO A 14 1.49 -35.90 16.02
CA PRO A 14 0.31 -35.10 16.29
C PRO A 14 -0.93 -35.67 15.61
N GLU A 15 -2.08 -35.59 16.29
CA GLU A 15 -3.36 -35.94 15.70
C GLU A 15 -3.63 -35.06 14.47
N ALA A 16 -3.91 -35.69 13.33
CA ALA A 16 -4.01 -35.02 12.04
C ALA A 16 -5.08 -33.90 12.04
N SER A 17 -6.27 -34.18 12.56
CA SER A 17 -7.37 -33.21 12.66
C SER A 17 -6.98 -32.00 13.50
N SER A 18 -6.43 -32.23 14.69
CA SER A 18 -6.04 -31.17 15.62
C SER A 18 -4.92 -30.28 15.04
N MET A 19 -3.96 -30.87 14.34
CA MET A 19 -2.88 -30.11 13.69
C MET A 19 -3.38 -29.31 12.47
N ILE A 20 -4.26 -29.87 11.65
CA ILE A 20 -4.86 -29.11 10.53
C ILE A 20 -5.66 -27.93 11.05
N GLU A 21 -6.49 -28.09 12.10
CA GLU A 21 -7.23 -26.98 12.70
C GLU A 21 -6.30 -25.89 13.23
N THR A 22 -5.13 -26.26 13.75
CA THR A 22 -4.08 -25.30 14.13
C THR A 22 -3.54 -24.55 12.90
N PHE A 23 -3.29 -25.25 11.78
CA PHE A 23 -2.85 -24.60 10.53
C PHE A 23 -3.90 -23.63 9.96
N ARG A 24 -5.20 -23.93 10.12
CA ARG A 24 -6.27 -23.00 9.72
C ARG A 24 -6.22 -21.67 10.48
N ALA A 25 -5.69 -21.67 11.70
CA ALA A 25 -5.65 -20.50 12.58
C ALA A 25 -4.46 -19.56 12.35
N ILE A 26 -3.59 -19.81 11.35
CA ILE A 26 -2.39 -19.00 11.05
C ILE A 26 -2.74 -17.53 10.66
N GLY A 27 -4.00 -17.24 10.35
CA GLY A 27 -4.51 -15.87 10.22
C GLY A 27 -4.19 -15.24 8.87
N TYR A 28 -4.43 -15.98 7.78
CA TYR A 28 -4.45 -15.46 6.43
C TYR A 28 -5.76 -14.71 6.16
N SER A 29 -5.65 -13.61 5.41
CA SER A 29 -6.79 -13.03 4.71
C SER A 29 -7.04 -13.78 3.38
N VAL A 30 -8.20 -13.57 2.75
CA VAL A 30 -8.49 -14.19 1.44
C VAL A 30 -7.47 -13.72 0.38
N GLU A 31 -7.10 -12.44 0.42
CA GLU A 31 -6.15 -11.81 -0.48
C GLU A 31 -4.76 -12.44 -0.37
N THR A 32 -4.25 -12.57 0.85
CA THR A 32 -2.92 -13.17 1.12
C THR A 32 -2.91 -14.67 0.85
N ALA A 33 -4.00 -15.38 1.11
CA ALA A 33 -4.11 -16.81 0.82
C ALA A 33 -4.06 -17.07 -0.70
N ILE A 34 -4.83 -16.32 -1.50
CA ILE A 34 -4.80 -16.45 -2.97
C ILE A 34 -3.43 -16.06 -3.52
N ALA A 35 -2.81 -14.98 -3.00
CA ALA A 35 -1.47 -14.59 -3.41
C ALA A 35 -0.42 -15.68 -3.11
N ASP A 36 -0.53 -16.38 -1.99
CA ASP A 36 0.35 -17.50 -1.65
C ASP A 36 0.19 -18.71 -2.59
N ILE A 37 -1.00 -18.91 -3.17
CA ILE A 37 -1.21 -19.93 -4.21
C ILE A 37 -0.51 -19.48 -5.51
N ILE A 38 -0.67 -18.21 -5.89
CA ILE A 38 -0.07 -17.62 -7.10
C ILE A 38 1.46 -17.62 -7.04
N ASP A 39 2.07 -17.46 -5.87
CA ASP A 39 3.52 -17.61 -5.70
C ASP A 39 4.04 -18.98 -6.18
N ASN A 40 3.24 -20.05 -6.02
CA ASN A 40 3.60 -21.38 -6.51
C ASN A 40 3.50 -21.45 -8.04
N SER A 41 2.51 -20.79 -8.63
CA SER A 41 2.37 -20.70 -10.08
C SER A 41 3.55 -19.95 -10.72
N ILE A 42 4.02 -18.87 -10.11
CA ILE A 42 5.24 -18.16 -10.55
C ILE A 42 6.48 -19.05 -10.40
N SER A 43 6.58 -19.79 -9.29
CA SER A 43 7.65 -20.77 -9.08
C SER A 43 7.59 -21.93 -10.08
N ALA A 44 6.40 -22.18 -10.64
CA ALA A 44 6.15 -23.14 -11.71
C ALA A 44 6.41 -22.58 -13.12
N GLU A 45 6.96 -21.36 -13.21
CA GLU A 45 7.26 -20.63 -14.45
C GLU A 45 6.03 -20.38 -15.33
N ALA A 46 4.85 -20.25 -14.70
CA ALA A 46 3.62 -19.89 -15.39
C ALA A 46 3.73 -18.49 -16.01
N LYS A 47 3.22 -18.35 -17.23
CA LYS A 47 3.05 -17.06 -17.92
C LYS A 47 1.65 -16.51 -17.75
N ASN A 48 0.66 -17.39 -17.57
CA ASN A 48 -0.73 -17.04 -17.44
C ASN A 48 -1.31 -17.70 -16.19
N ILE A 49 -2.00 -16.90 -15.39
CA ILE A 49 -2.64 -17.33 -14.15
C ILE A 49 -4.07 -16.82 -14.16
N TRP A 50 -5.04 -17.72 -13.95
CA TRP A 50 -6.46 -17.43 -13.95
C TRP A 50 -7.04 -17.64 -12.55
N VAL A 51 -7.59 -16.56 -11.98
CA VAL A 51 -8.39 -16.59 -10.76
C VAL A 51 -9.86 -16.46 -11.15
N ASP A 52 -10.63 -17.49 -10.84
CA ASP A 52 -12.06 -17.57 -11.13
C ASP A 52 -12.84 -17.98 -9.87
N TYR A 53 -14.13 -17.67 -9.86
CA TYR A 53 -15.04 -18.03 -8.79
C TYR A 53 -16.46 -18.26 -9.33
N SER A 54 -17.20 -19.16 -8.70
CA SER A 54 -18.63 -19.36 -8.94
C SER A 54 -19.38 -19.12 -7.64
N TRP A 55 -20.08 -17.99 -7.55
CA TRP A 55 -20.90 -17.67 -6.37
C TRP A 55 -22.12 -18.59 -6.32
N ASN A 56 -22.26 -19.32 -5.22
CA ASN A 56 -23.45 -20.12 -4.94
C ASN A 56 -23.74 -20.20 -3.43
N GLY A 57 -23.62 -19.08 -2.72
CA GLY A 57 -23.79 -19.06 -1.27
C GLY A 57 -22.76 -19.98 -0.58
N PRO A 58 -23.16 -20.89 0.33
CA PRO A 58 -22.25 -21.85 0.98
C PRO A 58 -21.45 -22.70 -0.02
N ASP A 59 -22.04 -23.07 -1.15
CA ASP A 59 -21.42 -23.91 -2.20
C ASP A 59 -20.57 -23.11 -3.19
N THR A 60 -20.13 -21.91 -2.81
CA THR A 60 -19.23 -21.10 -3.64
C THR A 60 -17.91 -21.82 -3.86
N VAL A 61 -17.40 -21.72 -5.08
CA VAL A 61 -16.11 -22.29 -5.49
C VAL A 61 -15.18 -21.16 -5.93
N ILE A 62 -13.91 -21.23 -5.52
CA ILE A 62 -12.82 -20.39 -6.03
C ILE A 62 -11.78 -21.31 -6.66
N SER A 63 -11.26 -20.96 -7.83
CA SER A 63 -10.22 -21.72 -8.51
C SER A 63 -9.09 -20.82 -8.97
N ILE A 64 -7.85 -21.26 -8.76
CA ILE A 64 -6.62 -20.63 -9.26
C ILE A 64 -5.97 -21.63 -10.20
N THR A 65 -5.88 -21.30 -11.48
CA THR A 65 -5.24 -22.13 -12.53
C THR A 65 -4.01 -21.43 -13.07
N ASP A 66 -2.96 -22.18 -13.36
CA ASP A 66 -1.77 -21.70 -14.04
C ASP A 66 -1.36 -22.60 -15.20
N ASP A 67 -0.60 -22.05 -16.14
CA ASP A 67 -0.01 -22.76 -17.29
C ASP A 67 1.46 -23.15 -17.06
N GLY A 68 1.87 -23.32 -15.80
CA GLY A 68 3.22 -23.76 -15.46
C GLY A 68 3.51 -25.21 -15.85
N PHE A 69 4.67 -25.73 -15.44
CA PHE A 69 5.13 -27.06 -15.85
C PHE A 69 4.29 -28.24 -15.33
N GLY A 70 3.37 -28.01 -14.39
CA GLY A 70 2.47 -29.03 -13.85
C GLY A 70 3.17 -30.06 -12.95
N MET A 71 2.47 -31.14 -12.60
CA MET A 71 2.97 -32.17 -11.70
C MET A 71 2.53 -33.57 -12.15
N THR A 72 3.42 -34.54 -11.99
CA THR A 72 3.07 -35.96 -12.05
C THR A 72 2.29 -36.37 -10.80
N ASN A 73 1.69 -37.57 -10.77
CA ASN A 73 0.98 -38.06 -9.60
C ASN A 73 1.85 -38.04 -8.33
N ASP A 74 3.09 -38.52 -8.43
CA ASP A 74 3.98 -38.64 -7.27
C ASP A 74 4.45 -37.26 -6.79
N THR A 75 4.78 -36.38 -7.73
CA THR A 75 5.10 -34.98 -7.43
C THR A 75 3.93 -34.28 -6.74
N LEU A 76 2.70 -34.49 -7.21
CA LEU A 76 1.50 -33.91 -6.62
C LEU A 76 1.26 -34.41 -5.19
N ILE A 77 1.38 -35.73 -4.96
CA ILE A 77 1.24 -36.30 -3.61
C ILE A 77 2.30 -35.71 -2.66
N GLN A 78 3.56 -35.59 -3.10
CA GLN A 78 4.62 -34.97 -2.31
C GLN A 78 4.36 -33.48 -2.05
N ALA A 79 3.89 -32.73 -3.05
CA ALA A 79 3.54 -31.32 -2.90
C ALA A 79 2.39 -31.11 -1.90
N MET A 80 1.43 -32.04 -1.88
CA MET A 80 0.27 -32.01 -0.99
C MET A 80 0.58 -32.42 0.46
N LYS A 81 1.69 -33.12 0.71
CA LYS A 81 2.12 -33.52 2.04
C LYS A 81 2.59 -32.29 2.86
N PRO A 82 2.08 -32.07 4.09
CA PRO A 82 2.59 -31.02 4.97
C PRO A 82 4.06 -31.25 5.32
N GLY A 83 4.87 -30.18 5.30
CA GLY A 83 6.29 -30.25 5.65
C GLY A 83 7.15 -31.08 4.69
N SER A 84 6.72 -31.28 3.44
CA SER A 84 7.44 -32.11 2.46
C SER A 84 8.81 -31.58 2.05
N VAL A 85 9.09 -30.30 2.31
CA VAL A 85 10.38 -29.67 2.04
C VAL A 85 10.87 -28.99 3.30
N SER A 86 12.05 -29.38 3.77
CA SER A 86 12.67 -28.77 4.95
C SER A 86 12.96 -27.28 4.70
N PRO A 87 12.68 -26.38 5.66
CA PRO A 87 13.13 -24.99 5.58
C PRO A 87 14.66 -24.85 5.51
N LEU A 88 15.41 -25.89 5.89
CA LEU A 88 16.87 -25.93 5.90
C LEU A 88 17.49 -26.38 4.56
N THR A 89 16.68 -26.89 3.63
CA THR A 89 17.18 -27.27 2.29
C THR A 89 17.49 -26.03 1.45
N LYS A 90 18.66 -26.01 0.78
CA LYS A 90 19.07 -24.91 -0.10
C LYS A 90 18.11 -24.80 -1.29
N ARG A 91 17.39 -23.68 -1.39
CA ARG A 91 16.41 -23.40 -2.46
C ARG A 91 17.03 -22.68 -3.65
N ARG A 92 16.32 -22.68 -4.78
CA ARG A 92 16.67 -21.88 -5.96
C ARG A 92 16.53 -20.39 -5.63
N GLU A 93 17.35 -19.53 -6.24
CA GLU A 93 17.35 -18.09 -5.95
C GLU A 93 16.00 -17.42 -6.26
N ASN A 94 15.24 -17.94 -7.23
CA ASN A 94 13.94 -17.39 -7.62
C ASN A 94 12.74 -18.02 -6.89
N ASP A 95 12.96 -18.96 -5.97
CA ASP A 95 11.87 -19.63 -5.25
C ASP A 95 11.16 -18.66 -4.29
N LEU A 96 9.85 -18.50 -4.49
CA LEU A 96 9.00 -17.66 -3.65
C LEU A 96 8.51 -18.40 -2.40
N GLY A 97 8.56 -19.72 -2.36
CA GLY A 97 8.27 -20.54 -1.19
C GLY A 97 9.45 -20.68 -0.24
N ARG A 98 9.16 -20.98 1.03
CA ARG A 98 10.18 -21.27 2.06
C ARG A 98 9.87 -22.47 2.95
N PHE A 99 8.63 -22.55 3.43
CA PHE A 99 8.25 -23.49 4.50
C PHE A 99 7.65 -24.81 3.99
N GLY A 100 7.42 -24.95 2.68
CA GLY A 100 6.75 -26.14 2.13
C GLY A 100 5.30 -26.30 2.60
N LEU A 101 4.71 -25.26 3.19
CA LEU A 101 3.37 -25.26 3.79
C LEU A 101 2.38 -24.34 3.07
N GLY A 102 2.84 -23.35 2.29
CA GLY A 102 2.03 -22.26 1.72
C GLY A 102 0.71 -22.72 1.09
N LEU A 103 0.74 -23.65 0.12
CA LEU A 103 -0.46 -24.21 -0.49
C LEU A 103 -1.49 -24.72 0.55
N LYS A 104 -1.03 -25.47 1.54
CA LYS A 104 -1.88 -26.13 2.54
C LYS A 104 -2.41 -25.10 3.53
N THR A 105 -1.52 -24.30 4.13
CA THR A 105 -1.91 -23.31 5.15
C THR A 105 -2.78 -22.21 4.57
N ALA A 106 -2.50 -21.73 3.35
CA ALA A 106 -3.35 -20.79 2.64
C ALA A 106 -4.73 -21.40 2.36
N SER A 107 -4.80 -22.61 1.79
CA SER A 107 -6.09 -23.25 1.48
C SER A 107 -6.91 -23.58 2.72
N PHE A 108 -6.29 -24.23 3.72
CA PHE A 108 -6.95 -24.57 4.98
C PHE A 108 -7.44 -23.33 5.72
N SER A 109 -6.72 -22.21 5.66
CA SER A 109 -7.18 -20.98 6.31
C SER A 109 -8.52 -20.46 5.78
N GLN A 110 -8.89 -20.80 4.53
CA GLN A 110 -10.09 -20.25 3.87
C GLN A 110 -11.21 -21.28 3.69
N CYS A 111 -10.89 -22.56 3.51
CA CYS A 111 -11.86 -23.58 3.11
C CYS A 111 -11.64 -24.92 3.83
N ARG A 112 -12.71 -25.71 3.98
CA ARG A 112 -12.63 -27.07 4.58
C ARG A 112 -12.20 -28.14 3.59
N LYS A 113 -12.31 -27.87 2.28
CA LYS A 113 -12.06 -28.83 1.23
C LYS A 113 -11.33 -28.17 0.10
N PHE A 114 -10.19 -28.71 -0.31
CA PHE A 114 -9.55 -28.25 -1.54
C PHE A 114 -9.00 -29.41 -2.36
N CYS A 115 -9.10 -29.25 -3.67
CA CYS A 115 -8.57 -30.15 -4.67
C CYS A 115 -7.40 -29.48 -5.38
N VAL A 116 -6.39 -30.28 -5.72
CA VAL A 116 -5.38 -29.88 -6.69
C VAL A 116 -5.44 -30.82 -7.88
N ILE A 117 -5.66 -30.25 -9.06
CA ILE A 117 -5.61 -30.93 -10.35
C ILE A 117 -4.33 -30.49 -11.04
N SER A 118 -3.61 -31.42 -11.63
CA SER A 118 -2.40 -31.07 -12.38
C SER A 118 -2.17 -32.01 -13.54
N LYS A 119 -1.52 -31.51 -14.59
CA LYS A 119 -0.98 -32.32 -15.67
C LYS A 119 0.32 -31.70 -16.17
N THR A 120 1.27 -32.55 -16.53
CA THR A 120 2.45 -32.14 -17.28
C THR A 120 2.17 -32.32 -18.77
N LYS A 121 3.12 -31.89 -19.62
CA LYS A 121 3.07 -32.14 -21.07
C LYS A 121 2.95 -33.62 -21.42
N ASP A 122 3.55 -34.48 -20.60
CA ASP A 122 3.75 -35.90 -20.92
C ASP A 122 2.90 -36.84 -20.05
N THR A 123 2.16 -36.31 -19.07
CA THR A 123 1.37 -37.13 -18.13
C THR A 123 -0.11 -36.76 -18.16
N PRO A 124 -1.01 -37.75 -17.98
CA PRO A 124 -2.44 -37.47 -17.89
C PRO A 124 -2.77 -36.61 -16.67
N ILE A 125 -3.99 -36.07 -16.65
CA ILE A 125 -4.52 -35.32 -15.52
C ILE A 125 -4.55 -36.20 -14.27
N VAL A 126 -3.94 -35.70 -13.21
CA VAL A 126 -3.95 -36.28 -11.86
C VAL A 126 -4.60 -35.30 -10.89
N TYR A 127 -5.23 -35.82 -9.84
CA TYR A 127 -5.82 -34.96 -8.81
C TYR A 127 -5.89 -35.66 -7.46
N TRP A 128 -5.76 -34.86 -6.40
CA TRP A 128 -5.90 -35.26 -5.01
C TRP A 128 -6.49 -34.12 -4.20
N SER A 129 -7.25 -34.47 -3.17
CA SER A 129 -7.92 -33.49 -2.33
C SER A 129 -7.65 -33.71 -0.86
N TRP A 130 -7.61 -32.60 -0.14
CA TRP A 130 -7.81 -32.57 1.30
C TRP A 130 -9.28 -32.30 1.60
N ASP A 131 -9.89 -33.18 2.39
CA ASP A 131 -11.21 -32.96 2.99
C ASP A 131 -11.04 -33.11 4.51
N LEU A 132 -11.24 -32.02 5.25
CA LEU A 132 -11.03 -31.99 6.69
C LEU A 132 -12.01 -32.88 7.46
N ASP A 133 -13.22 -33.07 6.93
CA ASP A 133 -14.20 -33.96 7.54
C ASP A 133 -13.72 -35.42 7.38
N TYR A 134 -13.15 -35.74 6.21
CA TYR A 134 -12.54 -37.05 5.98
C TYR A 134 -11.31 -37.28 6.85
N VAL A 135 -10.44 -36.29 7.01
CA VAL A 135 -9.27 -36.40 7.92
C VAL A 135 -9.71 -36.66 9.36
N ASN A 136 -10.74 -35.95 9.82
CA ASN A 136 -11.29 -36.15 11.16
C ASN A 136 -11.96 -37.53 11.31
N TYR A 137 -12.65 -38.02 10.29
CA TYR A 137 -13.23 -39.35 10.26
C TYR A 137 -12.15 -40.45 10.27
N ALA A 138 -11.16 -40.34 9.38
CA ALA A 138 -10.10 -41.33 9.20
C ALA A 138 -9.01 -41.26 10.29
N LYS A 139 -8.98 -40.18 11.08
CA LYS A 139 -7.96 -39.87 12.10
C LYS A 139 -6.53 -40.00 11.58
N ALA A 140 -6.32 -39.62 10.31
CA ALA A 140 -5.06 -39.82 9.61
C ALA A 140 -4.81 -38.76 8.54
N TRP A 141 -3.54 -38.47 8.27
CA TRP A 141 -3.09 -37.62 7.16
C TRP A 141 -3.28 -38.30 5.80
N LYS A 142 -4.53 -38.36 5.33
CA LYS A 142 -4.88 -39.05 4.09
C LYS A 142 -5.49 -38.09 3.07
N LEU A 143 -4.92 -38.11 1.87
CA LEU A 143 -5.50 -37.51 0.67
C LEU A 143 -6.61 -38.42 0.13
N ILE A 144 -7.63 -37.82 -0.46
CA ILE A 144 -8.69 -38.55 -1.15
C ILE A 144 -8.71 -38.20 -2.63
N LYS A 145 -9.03 -39.19 -3.47
CA LYS A 145 -9.17 -39.01 -4.92
C LYS A 145 -10.61 -38.62 -5.27
N PHE A 146 -11.04 -37.46 -4.77
CA PHE A 146 -12.39 -36.94 -4.95
C PHE A 146 -12.35 -35.42 -5.15
N CYS A 147 -13.05 -34.92 -6.18
CA CYS A 147 -13.20 -33.50 -6.43
C CYS A 147 -14.60 -33.25 -7.00
N PRO A 148 -15.42 -32.37 -6.41
CA PRO A 148 -16.67 -31.94 -7.02
C PRO A 148 -16.42 -31.36 -8.42
N ASP A 149 -17.31 -31.69 -9.37
CA ASP A 149 -17.25 -31.23 -10.76
C ASP A 149 -15.89 -31.48 -11.48
N ILE A 150 -15.22 -32.58 -11.15
CA ILE A 150 -13.90 -32.90 -11.72
C ILE A 150 -13.89 -32.92 -13.25
N GLU A 151 -14.97 -33.39 -13.88
CA GLU A 151 -15.06 -33.44 -15.35
C GLU A 151 -15.19 -32.05 -15.97
N GLY A 152 -15.95 -31.14 -15.35
CA GLY A 152 -16.03 -29.74 -15.79
C GLY A 152 -14.67 -29.03 -15.70
N PHE A 153 -13.89 -29.29 -14.65
CA PHE A 153 -12.52 -28.79 -14.55
C PHE A 153 -11.58 -29.44 -15.56
N LYS A 154 -11.63 -30.76 -15.75
CA LYS A 154 -10.80 -31.46 -16.77
C LYS A 154 -11.04 -30.90 -18.17
N GLN A 155 -12.30 -30.61 -18.51
CA GLN A 155 -12.64 -30.01 -19.80
C GLN A 155 -11.98 -28.64 -19.99
N LYS A 156 -12.04 -27.76 -18.98
CA LYS A 156 -11.40 -26.43 -19.02
C LYS A 156 -9.88 -26.51 -19.16
N LEU A 157 -9.25 -27.56 -18.63
CA LEU A 157 -7.81 -27.78 -18.72
C LEU A 157 -7.41 -28.48 -20.03
N GLY A 158 -8.35 -28.97 -20.83
CA GLY A 158 -8.08 -29.74 -22.05
C GLY A 158 -7.11 -29.04 -22.99
N ASP A 159 -7.27 -27.73 -23.16
CA ASP A 159 -6.54 -26.92 -24.15
C ASP A 159 -5.11 -26.52 -23.71
N LEU A 160 -4.74 -26.74 -22.45
CA LEU A 160 -3.40 -26.41 -21.93
C LEU A 160 -2.43 -27.58 -22.15
N ASN A 161 -1.16 -27.31 -22.45
CA ASN A 161 -0.15 -28.40 -22.57
C ASN A 161 0.24 -28.94 -21.18
N SER A 162 0.40 -28.06 -20.20
CA SER A 162 0.66 -28.36 -18.80
C SER A 162 -0.05 -27.32 -17.95
N CYS A 163 -0.47 -27.71 -16.75
CA CYS A 163 -1.17 -26.79 -15.85
C CYS A 163 -1.25 -27.34 -14.42
N THR A 164 -1.50 -26.44 -13.48
CA THR A 164 -1.99 -26.79 -12.15
C THR A 164 -3.21 -25.94 -11.81
N THR A 165 -4.23 -26.54 -11.21
CA THR A 165 -5.41 -25.86 -10.68
C THR A 165 -5.59 -26.22 -9.22
N VAL A 166 -5.68 -25.19 -8.37
CA VAL A 166 -6.10 -25.31 -6.97
C VAL A 166 -7.55 -24.85 -6.87
N ILE A 167 -8.41 -25.69 -6.31
CA ILE A 167 -9.86 -25.46 -6.21
C ILE A 167 -10.27 -25.50 -4.74
N TRP A 168 -10.91 -24.43 -4.27
CA TRP A 168 -11.47 -24.34 -2.92
C TRP A 168 -12.97 -24.58 -2.96
N HIS A 169 -13.42 -25.51 -2.11
CA HIS A 169 -14.82 -25.84 -1.85
C HIS A 169 -15.11 -25.66 -0.36
N ASP A 170 -16.36 -25.39 -0.01
CA ASP A 170 -16.75 -25.15 1.40
C ASP A 170 -15.86 -24.07 2.04
N ILE A 171 -15.96 -22.86 1.48
CA ILE A 171 -15.18 -21.67 1.89
C ILE A 171 -15.81 -21.06 3.15
N ASP A 172 -15.85 -21.87 4.21
CA ASP A 172 -16.59 -21.64 5.45
C ASP A 172 -16.26 -20.30 6.14
N ARG A 173 -15.05 -19.76 5.93
CA ARG A 173 -14.69 -18.43 6.46
C ARG A 173 -15.41 -17.28 5.79
N LEU A 174 -15.81 -17.44 4.54
CA LEU A 174 -16.41 -16.40 3.71
C LEU A 174 -17.91 -16.61 3.50
N THR A 175 -18.36 -17.87 3.42
CA THR A 175 -19.70 -18.20 2.93
C THR A 175 -20.62 -18.93 3.89
N LYS A 176 -20.15 -19.35 5.08
CA LYS A 176 -20.93 -20.22 6.01
C LYS A 176 -22.31 -19.68 6.39
N ASN A 177 -22.45 -18.37 6.55
CA ASN A 177 -23.72 -17.72 6.93
C ASN A 177 -24.38 -16.99 5.75
N THR A 178 -24.16 -17.46 4.53
CA THR A 178 -24.69 -16.84 3.31
C THR A 178 -25.79 -17.69 2.68
N SER A 179 -26.56 -17.09 1.78
CA SER A 179 -27.56 -17.77 0.96
C SER A 179 -27.35 -17.38 -0.51
N SER A 180 -27.49 -18.35 -1.42
CA SER A 180 -27.27 -18.16 -2.86
C SER A 180 -28.17 -17.07 -3.46
N GLY A 181 -29.41 -16.96 -2.97
CA GLY A 181 -30.39 -15.93 -3.38
C GLY A 181 -30.24 -14.58 -2.69
N SER A 182 -29.37 -14.45 -1.68
CA SER A 182 -29.21 -13.20 -0.92
C SER A 182 -28.36 -12.19 -1.69
N VAL A 183 -28.99 -11.10 -2.15
CA VAL A 183 -28.31 -9.98 -2.81
C VAL A 183 -27.21 -9.39 -1.93
N THR A 184 -27.47 -9.20 -0.64
CA THR A 184 -26.51 -8.66 0.32
C THR A 184 -25.30 -9.57 0.51
N SER A 185 -25.51 -10.89 0.61
CA SER A 185 -24.41 -11.85 0.75
C SER A 185 -23.52 -11.86 -0.50
N LYS A 186 -24.16 -11.86 -1.68
CA LYS A 186 -23.45 -11.77 -2.96
C LYS A 186 -22.65 -10.47 -3.08
N ALA A 187 -23.21 -9.33 -2.67
CA ALA A 187 -22.52 -8.04 -2.69
C ALA A 187 -21.25 -8.05 -1.82
N LYS A 188 -21.34 -8.55 -0.58
CA LYS A 188 -20.17 -8.68 0.34
C LYS A 188 -19.09 -9.61 -0.22
N PHE A 189 -19.50 -10.70 -0.85
CA PHE A 189 -18.57 -11.61 -1.53
C PHE A 189 -17.85 -10.90 -2.68
N LEU A 190 -18.60 -10.19 -3.54
CA LEU A 190 -18.02 -9.44 -4.65
C LEU A 190 -17.08 -8.32 -4.19
N GLU A 191 -17.41 -7.63 -3.10
CA GLU A 191 -16.52 -6.64 -2.49
C GLU A 191 -15.20 -7.27 -2.03
N THR A 192 -15.27 -8.45 -1.42
CA THR A 192 -14.07 -9.23 -1.05
C THR A 192 -13.26 -9.62 -2.29
N MET A 193 -13.92 -10.06 -3.37
CA MET A 193 -13.23 -10.40 -4.62
C MET A 193 -12.58 -9.18 -5.28
N GLU A 194 -13.18 -7.99 -5.19
CA GLU A 194 -12.55 -6.76 -5.68
C GLU A 194 -11.33 -6.38 -4.83
N ARG A 195 -11.36 -6.58 -3.51
CA ARG A 195 -10.16 -6.44 -2.66
C ARG A 195 -9.05 -7.42 -3.07
N VAL A 196 -9.39 -8.68 -3.34
CA VAL A 196 -8.43 -9.67 -3.86
C VAL A 196 -7.81 -9.16 -5.16
N LYS A 197 -8.61 -8.75 -6.13
CA LYS A 197 -8.12 -8.23 -7.42
C LYS A 197 -7.16 -7.05 -7.25
N LYS A 198 -7.51 -6.07 -6.42
CA LYS A 198 -6.64 -4.91 -6.10
C LYS A 198 -5.35 -5.30 -5.37
N HIS A 199 -5.43 -6.28 -4.47
CA HIS A 199 -4.26 -6.81 -3.78
C HIS A 199 -3.31 -7.47 -4.78
N LEU A 200 -3.83 -8.31 -5.69
CA LEU A 200 -3.03 -8.97 -6.72
C LEU A 200 -2.36 -7.96 -7.67
N SER A 201 -3.09 -6.91 -8.11
CA SER A 201 -2.54 -5.87 -8.97
C SER A 201 -1.33 -5.16 -8.37
N MET A 202 -1.32 -5.00 -7.04
CA MET A 202 -0.26 -4.34 -6.29
C MET A 202 0.88 -5.30 -5.96
N VAL A 203 0.57 -6.52 -5.53
CA VAL A 203 1.55 -7.44 -4.98
C VAL A 203 2.49 -8.02 -6.04
N PHE A 204 1.92 -8.31 -7.21
CA PHE A 204 2.62 -8.94 -8.34
C PHE A 204 2.97 -7.94 -9.44
N HIS A 205 2.86 -6.63 -9.17
CA HIS A 205 2.96 -5.59 -10.20
C HIS A 205 4.24 -5.70 -11.04
N ARG A 206 5.40 -5.86 -10.39
CA ARG A 206 6.69 -6.05 -11.07
C ARG A 206 6.77 -7.31 -11.93
N TYR A 207 6.15 -8.40 -11.51
CA TYR A 207 6.09 -9.61 -12.33
C TYR A 207 5.20 -9.41 -13.56
N MET A 208 4.10 -8.69 -13.40
CA MET A 208 3.17 -8.41 -14.49
C MET A 208 3.74 -7.42 -15.51
N GLU A 209 4.53 -6.45 -15.06
CA GLU A 209 5.31 -5.55 -15.92
C GLU A 209 6.35 -6.32 -16.76
N GLU A 210 6.88 -7.44 -16.23
CA GLU A 210 7.83 -8.32 -16.93
C GLU A 210 7.17 -9.45 -17.73
N GLY A 211 5.85 -9.42 -17.91
CA GLY A 211 5.13 -10.29 -18.82
C GLY A 211 4.28 -11.40 -18.19
N LEU A 212 4.22 -11.49 -16.86
CA LEU A 212 3.23 -12.34 -16.19
C LEU A 212 1.81 -11.82 -16.46
N ASN A 213 0.89 -12.68 -16.88
CA ASN A 213 -0.51 -12.33 -17.07
C ASN A 213 -1.36 -12.92 -15.94
N VAL A 214 -1.99 -12.05 -15.15
CA VAL A 214 -2.97 -12.48 -14.15
C VAL A 214 -4.37 -12.08 -14.63
N PHE A 215 -5.26 -13.05 -14.76
CA PHE A 215 -6.64 -12.88 -15.18
C PHE A 215 -7.58 -13.09 -14.00
N PHE A 216 -8.55 -12.20 -13.84
CA PHE A 216 -9.62 -12.29 -12.84
C PHE A 216 -10.96 -12.36 -13.57
N ARG A 217 -11.69 -13.47 -13.44
CA ARG A 217 -12.95 -13.70 -14.18
C ARG A 217 -12.79 -13.50 -15.69
N GLY A 218 -11.69 -13.99 -16.24
CA GLY A 218 -11.34 -13.89 -17.67
C GLY A 218 -10.79 -12.54 -18.13
N ARG A 219 -10.71 -11.52 -17.25
CA ARG A 219 -10.16 -10.21 -17.60
C ARG A 219 -8.76 -10.03 -17.03
N LYS A 220 -7.79 -9.63 -17.85
CA LYS A 220 -6.44 -9.32 -17.38
C LYS A 220 -6.50 -8.16 -16.38
N ILE A 221 -5.86 -8.33 -15.21
CA ILE A 221 -5.78 -7.30 -14.18
C ILE A 221 -4.73 -6.25 -14.61
N ALA A 222 -5.04 -4.97 -14.42
CA ALA A 222 -4.08 -3.89 -14.62
C ALA A 222 -3.11 -3.78 -13.43
N VAL A 223 -1.85 -3.43 -13.70
CA VAL A 223 -0.84 -3.26 -12.66
C VAL A 223 -1.07 -1.99 -11.85
N TRP A 224 -0.71 -2.04 -10.56
CA TRP A 224 -0.62 -0.85 -9.73
C TRP A 224 0.81 -0.70 -9.20
N ASP A 225 1.54 0.29 -9.72
CA ASP A 225 2.88 0.66 -9.29
C ASP A 225 2.79 1.72 -8.17
N PRO A 226 3.23 1.40 -6.93
CA PRO A 226 3.21 2.34 -5.82
C PRO A 226 4.13 3.55 -6.00
N PHE A 227 5.06 3.52 -6.96
CA PHE A 227 6.06 4.56 -7.18
C PHE A 227 5.69 5.54 -8.28
N MET A 228 4.62 5.30 -9.03
CA MET A 228 4.14 6.12 -10.15
C MET A 228 5.27 6.45 -11.14
N ILE A 229 6.08 5.45 -11.49
CA ILE A 229 7.22 5.63 -12.41
C ILE A 229 6.70 6.16 -13.76
N GLY A 230 7.37 7.19 -14.27
CA GLY A 230 7.00 7.85 -15.53
C GLY A 230 6.00 9.01 -15.39
N TYR A 231 5.46 9.28 -14.20
CA TYR A 231 4.57 10.41 -13.96
C TYR A 231 5.34 11.73 -13.78
N GLU A 232 4.79 12.82 -14.31
CA GLU A 232 5.43 14.13 -14.24
C GLU A 232 5.55 14.63 -12.78
N GLY A 233 6.75 15.07 -12.41
CA GLY A 233 7.01 15.60 -11.07
C GLY A 233 7.42 14.56 -10.03
N LEU A 234 7.53 13.28 -10.41
CA LEU A 234 8.16 12.24 -9.60
C LEU A 234 9.64 12.60 -9.39
N GLN A 235 10.12 12.48 -8.16
CA GLN A 235 11.53 12.71 -7.82
C GLN A 235 12.14 11.43 -7.23
N PRO A 236 12.83 10.60 -8.05
CA PRO A 236 13.58 9.46 -7.53
C PRO A 236 14.82 9.95 -6.77
N LYS A 237 15.17 9.25 -5.70
CA LYS A 237 16.40 9.47 -4.93
C LYS A 237 17.50 8.51 -5.37
N PRO A 238 18.78 8.84 -5.08
CA PRO A 238 19.88 7.90 -5.28
C PRO A 238 19.61 6.56 -4.59
N GLU A 239 20.06 5.47 -5.21
CA GLU A 239 19.95 4.14 -4.62
C GLU A 239 21.04 3.96 -3.56
N THR A 240 20.65 3.48 -2.38
CA THR A 240 21.56 3.02 -1.34
C THR A 240 21.71 1.51 -1.44
N VAL A 241 22.95 1.06 -1.60
CA VAL A 241 23.29 -0.36 -1.72
C VAL A 241 23.99 -0.82 -0.44
N LEU A 242 23.45 -1.85 0.20
CA LEU A 242 23.99 -2.45 1.43
C LEU A 242 24.35 -3.93 1.19
N GLU A 243 25.10 -4.53 2.12
CA GLU A 243 25.42 -5.96 2.10
C GLU A 243 26.09 -6.43 0.81
N GLY A 244 26.98 -5.62 0.24
CA GLY A 244 27.70 -5.95 -0.99
C GLY A 244 26.80 -6.12 -2.21
N GLY A 245 25.68 -5.39 -2.29
CA GLY A 245 24.76 -5.45 -3.44
C GLY A 245 23.45 -6.18 -3.18
N LYS A 246 23.35 -6.92 -2.07
CA LYS A 246 22.18 -7.76 -1.78
C LYS A 246 20.95 -6.94 -1.43
N ILE A 247 21.11 -5.82 -0.74
CA ILE A 247 20.00 -4.97 -0.34
C ILE A 247 20.09 -3.67 -1.13
N ARG A 248 19.04 -3.33 -1.87
CA ARG A 248 18.92 -2.05 -2.59
C ARG A 248 17.76 -1.26 -2.04
N ILE A 249 18.01 -0.01 -1.65
CA ILE A 249 17.02 0.88 -1.05
C ILE A 249 16.93 2.13 -1.91
N LYS A 250 15.72 2.50 -2.33
CA LYS A 250 15.51 3.69 -3.15
C LYS A 250 14.25 4.43 -2.77
N GLY A 251 14.40 5.72 -2.47
CA GLY A 251 13.30 6.63 -2.18
C GLY A 251 12.69 7.22 -3.45
N PHE A 252 11.39 7.48 -3.40
CA PHE A 252 10.60 8.12 -4.43
C PHE A 252 9.70 9.16 -3.76
N ILE A 253 9.79 10.40 -4.23
CA ILE A 253 8.90 11.48 -3.80
C ILE A 253 7.86 11.70 -4.89
N LEU A 254 6.63 11.31 -4.60
CA LEU A 254 5.52 11.35 -5.55
C LEU A 254 5.13 12.81 -5.88
N PRO A 255 4.52 13.04 -7.05
CA PRO A 255 4.08 14.38 -7.44
C PRO A 255 3.03 14.93 -6.46
N HIS A 256 3.09 16.25 -6.21
CA HIS A 256 2.03 16.95 -5.49
C HIS A 256 0.70 16.88 -6.26
N ARG A 257 -0.45 16.90 -5.55
CA ARG A 257 -1.82 16.84 -6.12
C ARG A 257 -2.03 17.76 -7.33
N SER A 258 -1.45 18.95 -7.29
CA SER A 258 -1.59 19.96 -8.36
C SER A 258 -0.91 19.59 -9.68
N LYS A 259 -0.04 18.58 -9.69
CA LYS A 259 0.59 18.04 -10.90
C LYS A 259 -0.10 16.79 -11.43
N LEU A 260 -1.14 16.32 -10.73
CA LEU A 260 -1.86 15.10 -11.07
C LEU A 260 -3.24 15.45 -11.61
N THR A 261 -3.68 14.74 -12.65
CA THR A 261 -5.11 14.73 -12.99
C THR A 261 -5.90 14.02 -11.89
N THR A 262 -7.23 14.15 -11.91
CA THR A 262 -8.09 13.43 -10.95
C THR A 262 -7.92 11.91 -11.04
N GLU A 263 -7.78 11.37 -12.25
CA GLU A 263 -7.53 9.94 -12.48
C GLU A 263 -6.19 9.49 -11.91
N GLN A 264 -5.13 10.26 -12.16
CA GLN A 264 -3.79 9.95 -11.64
C GLN A 264 -3.74 10.06 -10.11
N TYR A 265 -4.45 11.02 -9.54
CA TYR A 265 -4.57 11.15 -8.09
C TYR A 265 -5.32 9.98 -7.45
N ASN A 266 -6.42 9.55 -8.08
CA ASN A 266 -7.17 8.37 -7.64
C ASN A 266 -6.36 7.09 -7.81
N TYR A 267 -5.55 6.98 -8.86
CA TYR A 267 -4.60 5.88 -9.02
C TYR A 267 -3.60 5.83 -7.85
N GLY A 268 -3.01 6.96 -7.46
CA GLY A 268 -2.04 7.01 -6.35
C GLY A 268 -2.60 6.69 -4.96
N LYS A 269 -3.94 6.73 -4.79
CA LYS A 269 -4.61 6.24 -3.57
C LYS A 269 -4.49 4.72 -3.39
N GLY A 270 -4.24 3.98 -4.47
CA GLY A 270 -4.00 2.55 -4.44
C GLY A 270 -5.15 1.68 -3.89
N PRO A 271 -4.86 0.41 -3.57
CA PRO A 271 -5.87 -0.56 -3.14
C PRO A 271 -6.71 -0.14 -1.94
N GLU A 272 -6.07 0.52 -0.96
CA GLU A 272 -6.67 1.04 0.28
C GLU A 272 -7.45 2.36 0.13
N ASP A 273 -7.53 2.92 -1.09
CA ASP A 273 -8.17 4.21 -1.38
C ASP A 273 -7.64 5.38 -0.50
N SER A 274 -6.36 5.35 -0.13
CA SER A 274 -5.74 6.31 0.79
C SER A 274 -4.26 6.53 0.50
N TRP A 275 -3.86 7.78 0.22
CA TRP A 275 -2.46 8.16 0.07
C TRP A 275 -1.65 7.92 1.35
N THR A 276 -2.25 8.23 2.49
CA THR A 276 -1.66 8.04 3.81
C THR A 276 -1.42 6.57 4.13
N ALA A 277 -2.31 5.67 3.71
CA ALA A 277 -2.14 4.24 3.91
C ALA A 277 -0.91 3.69 3.17
N HIS A 278 -0.53 4.31 2.06
CA HIS A 278 0.56 3.86 1.18
C HIS A 278 1.91 4.53 1.45
N GLN A 279 2.05 5.38 2.47
CA GLN A 279 3.35 5.98 2.76
C GLN A 279 4.36 5.01 3.39
N GLY A 280 5.65 5.27 3.15
CA GLY A 280 6.75 4.58 3.81
C GLY A 280 7.41 3.50 2.96
N PHE A 281 7.84 2.43 3.61
CA PHE A 281 8.63 1.35 3.00
C PHE A 281 7.77 0.33 2.26
N TYR A 282 8.30 -0.08 1.11
CA TYR A 282 7.83 -1.14 0.25
C TYR A 282 8.90 -2.20 0.18
N VAL A 283 8.72 -3.30 0.91
CA VAL A 283 9.72 -4.37 1.01
C VAL A 283 9.40 -5.44 -0.02
N TYR A 284 10.33 -5.66 -0.95
CA TYR A 284 10.24 -6.68 -1.98
C TYR A 284 11.19 -7.83 -1.66
N ARG A 285 10.71 -9.05 -1.87
CA ARG A 285 11.53 -10.26 -1.90
C ARG A 285 11.44 -10.87 -3.28
N ASN A 286 12.54 -10.90 -4.02
CA ASN A 286 12.55 -11.36 -5.42
C ASN A 286 11.35 -10.78 -6.19
N LYS A 287 11.19 -9.45 -6.25
CA LYS A 287 10.08 -8.76 -6.95
C LYS A 287 8.68 -8.94 -6.36
N ARG A 288 8.43 -9.92 -5.48
CA ARG A 288 7.18 -10.07 -4.74
C ARG A 288 7.11 -9.02 -3.62
N LEU A 289 6.11 -8.16 -3.65
CA LEU A 289 5.93 -7.13 -2.61
C LEU A 289 5.41 -7.78 -1.32
N LEU A 290 6.19 -7.74 -0.24
CA LEU A 290 5.81 -8.28 1.07
C LEU A 290 5.07 -7.25 1.93
N VAL A 291 5.60 -6.03 1.98
CA VAL A 291 5.08 -4.91 2.80
C VAL A 291 4.75 -3.77 1.86
N ALA A 292 3.49 -3.31 1.85
CA ALA A 292 3.00 -2.29 0.93
C ALA A 292 2.74 -0.95 1.65
N GLY A 293 3.80 -0.21 1.95
CA GLY A 293 3.69 1.10 2.61
C GLY A 293 3.53 0.98 4.13
N ASP A 294 4.64 0.75 4.83
CA ASP A 294 4.71 0.82 6.29
C ASP A 294 6.01 1.49 6.77
N TRP A 295 6.01 2.06 7.97
CA TRP A 295 7.21 2.66 8.53
C TRP A 295 8.08 1.69 9.32
N LEU A 296 7.75 0.39 9.34
CA LEU A 296 8.49 -0.68 10.01
C LEU A 296 8.72 -0.39 11.51
N GLY A 297 7.75 0.29 12.13
CA GLY A 297 7.82 0.75 13.52
C GLY A 297 8.72 1.97 13.77
N ILE A 298 9.28 2.60 12.73
CA ILE A 298 10.17 3.76 12.84
C ILE A 298 9.36 5.05 13.06
N PHE A 299 8.26 5.21 12.34
CA PHE A 299 7.41 6.41 12.35
C PHE A 299 5.94 6.05 12.33
N LYS A 300 5.08 7.02 12.65
CA LYS A 300 3.64 6.93 12.42
C LYS A 300 3.31 7.44 11.02
N LYS A 301 2.20 6.96 10.46
CA LYS A 301 1.65 7.49 9.20
C LYS A 301 0.99 8.83 9.47
N GLU A 302 1.35 9.85 8.72
CA GLU A 302 0.80 11.21 8.84
C GLU A 302 0.63 11.80 7.43
N VAL A 303 -0.41 12.61 7.23
CA VAL A 303 -0.82 13.12 5.90
C VAL A 303 0.30 13.91 5.20
N HIS A 304 1.11 14.65 5.97
CA HIS A 304 2.19 15.47 5.41
C HIS A 304 3.33 14.67 4.74
N TYR A 305 3.33 13.34 4.87
CA TYR A 305 4.30 12.44 4.24
C TYR A 305 3.66 11.49 3.23
N ASP A 306 2.43 11.77 2.80
CA ASP A 306 1.66 11.01 1.81
C ASP A 306 2.42 10.77 0.51
N LEU A 307 3.36 11.65 0.16
CA LEU A 307 4.16 11.57 -1.08
C LEU A 307 5.41 10.71 -0.93
N CYS A 308 5.71 10.18 0.25
CA CYS A 308 6.93 9.41 0.50
C CYS A 308 6.73 7.91 0.23
N ARG A 309 7.54 7.36 -0.67
CA ARG A 309 7.61 5.91 -0.96
C ARG A 309 9.07 5.47 -0.94
N ILE A 310 9.39 4.34 -0.33
CA ILE A 310 10.76 3.83 -0.23
C ILE A 310 10.77 2.35 -0.59
N SER A 311 11.35 1.99 -1.72
CA SER A 311 11.57 0.59 -2.08
C SER A 311 12.75 -0.01 -1.30
N VAL A 312 12.61 -1.26 -0.88
CA VAL A 312 13.67 -2.11 -0.32
C VAL A 312 13.62 -3.44 -1.04
N ASP A 313 14.66 -3.77 -1.81
CA ASP A 313 14.78 -5.01 -2.56
C ASP A 313 15.67 -6.00 -1.84
N LEU A 314 15.14 -7.19 -1.57
CA LEU A 314 15.79 -8.29 -0.85
C LEU A 314 15.83 -9.57 -1.69
N PRO A 315 16.92 -10.35 -1.64
CA PRO A 315 16.95 -11.73 -2.13
C PRO A 315 16.30 -12.67 -1.11
N ASN A 316 15.90 -13.86 -1.55
CA ASN A 316 15.34 -14.89 -0.66
C ASN A 316 16.31 -15.39 0.43
N THR A 317 17.62 -15.18 0.26
CA THR A 317 18.63 -15.55 1.27
C THR A 317 18.57 -14.70 2.54
N MET A 318 17.78 -13.62 2.56
CA MET A 318 17.65 -12.70 3.70
C MET A 318 16.41 -12.96 4.55
N ASP A 319 15.61 -14.00 4.26
CA ASP A 319 14.33 -14.26 4.92
C ASP A 319 14.42 -14.43 6.44
N ASP A 320 15.47 -15.12 6.92
CA ASP A 320 15.71 -15.32 8.35
C ASP A 320 16.03 -14.01 9.06
N GLU A 321 16.93 -13.26 8.45
CA GLU A 321 17.42 -12.01 9.01
C GLU A 321 16.31 -10.94 9.06
N TRP A 322 15.44 -10.92 8.05
CA TRP A 322 14.29 -10.03 7.97
C TRP A 322 13.02 -10.60 8.63
N GLN A 323 13.13 -11.74 9.31
CA GLN A 323 12.03 -12.41 10.03
C GLN A 323 10.74 -12.50 9.19
N VAL A 324 10.87 -12.84 7.91
CA VAL A 324 9.73 -12.92 6.99
C VAL A 324 8.82 -14.05 7.46
N ASP A 325 7.55 -13.72 7.71
CA ASP A 325 6.59 -14.68 8.22
C ASP A 325 6.06 -15.61 7.12
N ILE A 326 5.39 -16.70 7.51
CA ILE A 326 4.86 -17.72 6.57
C ILE A 326 3.89 -17.09 5.57
N LYS A 327 3.12 -16.07 6.00
CA LYS A 327 2.13 -15.35 5.19
C LYS A 327 2.74 -14.30 4.27
N LYS A 328 4.04 -14.04 4.38
CA LYS A 328 4.77 -13.07 3.56
C LYS A 328 4.16 -11.67 3.61
N SER A 329 3.53 -11.33 4.74
CA SER A 329 2.85 -10.05 4.96
C SER A 329 3.57 -9.18 5.98
N ILE A 330 4.54 -9.73 6.69
CA ILE A 330 5.37 -9.02 7.66
C ILE A 330 6.84 -9.25 7.33
N ALA A 331 7.61 -8.16 7.29
CA ALA A 331 9.07 -8.18 7.22
C ALA A 331 9.62 -7.20 8.28
N ARG A 332 10.52 -7.67 9.14
CA ARG A 332 11.11 -6.87 10.22
C ARG A 332 12.61 -6.74 9.98
N PRO A 333 13.13 -5.51 9.82
CA PRO A 333 14.54 -5.34 9.53
C PRO A 333 15.42 -5.76 10.72
N PRO A 334 16.60 -6.35 10.48
CA PRO A 334 17.56 -6.66 11.53
C PRO A 334 18.06 -5.39 12.21
N GLY A 335 18.44 -5.50 13.49
CA GLY A 335 18.86 -4.36 14.31
C GLY A 335 19.97 -3.52 13.68
N ARG A 336 20.94 -4.17 13.03
CA ARG A 336 22.09 -3.53 12.39
C ARG A 336 21.75 -2.66 11.16
N LEU A 337 20.57 -2.83 10.55
CA LEU A 337 20.13 -2.04 9.39
C LEU A 337 19.23 -0.85 9.79
N LYS A 338 18.87 -0.73 11.08
CA LYS A 338 17.92 0.28 11.54
C LYS A 338 18.42 1.71 11.30
N GLU A 339 19.70 1.98 11.52
CA GLU A 339 20.26 3.33 11.35
C GLU A 339 20.28 3.77 9.89
N GLN A 340 20.64 2.88 8.97
CA GLN A 340 20.64 3.14 7.53
C GLN A 340 19.21 3.36 7.02
N LEU A 341 18.26 2.50 7.43
CA LEU A 341 16.85 2.66 7.09
C LEU A 341 16.28 3.97 7.64
N LEU A 342 16.61 4.32 8.89
CA LEU A 342 16.21 5.58 9.52
C LEU A 342 16.76 6.79 8.77
N SER A 343 18.01 6.75 8.33
CA SER A 343 18.65 7.83 7.57
C SER A 343 17.92 8.07 6.25
N VAL A 344 17.74 7.02 5.44
CA VAL A 344 17.01 7.09 4.16
C VAL A 344 15.57 7.57 4.38
N ALA A 345 14.88 7.06 5.41
CA ALA A 345 13.52 7.47 5.71
C ALA A 345 13.42 8.95 6.11
N LYS A 346 14.35 9.45 6.93
CA LYS A 346 14.38 10.87 7.31
C LYS A 346 14.59 11.78 6.11
N GLU A 347 15.53 11.44 5.23
CA GLU A 347 15.80 12.20 4.01
C GLU A 347 14.56 12.22 3.10
N ALA A 348 13.99 11.04 2.81
CA ALA A 348 12.82 10.93 1.95
C ALA A 348 11.60 11.64 2.55
N ARG A 349 11.35 11.52 3.86
CA ARG A 349 10.27 12.25 4.55
C ARG A 349 10.47 13.76 4.51
N GLY A 350 11.68 14.24 4.77
CA GLY A 350 11.99 15.67 4.71
C GLY A 350 11.68 16.24 3.32
N GLN A 351 12.08 15.52 2.28
CA GLN A 351 11.83 15.91 0.89
C GLN A 351 10.35 15.81 0.50
N ALA A 352 9.66 14.76 0.92
CA ALA A 352 8.21 14.62 0.72
C ALA A 352 7.45 15.77 1.39
N LEU A 353 7.83 16.13 2.61
CA LEU A 353 7.26 17.28 3.33
C LEU A 353 7.54 18.59 2.60
N GLU A 354 8.75 18.77 2.05
CA GLU A 354 9.06 19.94 1.24
C GLU A 354 8.19 20.00 -0.02
N VAL A 355 8.01 18.89 -0.75
CA VAL A 355 7.15 18.80 -1.95
C VAL A 355 5.69 19.03 -1.60
N TYR A 356 5.21 18.42 -0.51
CA TYR A 356 3.86 18.59 0.02
C TYR A 356 3.60 20.06 0.37
N ARG A 357 4.60 20.75 0.92
CA ARG A 357 4.57 22.19 1.21
C ARG A 357 4.92 23.07 0.00
N HIS A 358 5.44 22.54 -1.12
CA HIS A 358 6.21 23.32 -2.11
C HIS A 358 5.39 24.30 -2.94
N LYS A 359 4.05 24.31 -2.87
CA LYS A 359 3.30 25.50 -3.32
C LYS A 359 3.67 26.75 -2.52
N GLY A 360 4.16 26.62 -1.28
CA GLY A 360 4.73 27.72 -0.49
C GLY A 360 6.21 28.05 -0.77
N LYS A 361 6.92 27.28 -1.63
CA LYS A 361 8.37 27.44 -1.88
C LYS A 361 8.77 27.70 -3.34
N VAL A 362 7.97 27.34 -4.37
CA VAL A 362 8.30 27.71 -5.78
C VAL A 362 8.34 29.23 -5.96
N ILE A 363 7.55 29.96 -5.18
CA ILE A 363 7.56 31.43 -5.13
C ILE A 363 8.86 31.96 -4.47
N LYS A 364 9.43 31.22 -3.53
CA LYS A 364 10.65 31.63 -2.80
C LYS A 364 11.96 31.50 -3.59
N ARG A 365 12.00 30.74 -4.69
CA ARG A 365 13.27 30.48 -5.42
C ARG A 365 13.48 31.34 -6.66
N LYS A 366 12.43 31.98 -7.21
CA LYS A 366 12.60 32.87 -8.39
C LYS A 366 12.95 34.31 -8.04
N LEU A 367 12.91 34.69 -6.76
CA LEU A 367 13.14 36.07 -6.35
C LEU A 367 14.09 36.10 -5.16
N ILE A 368 15.36 36.40 -5.45
CA ILE A 368 16.32 36.83 -4.44
C ILE A 368 15.92 38.24 -4.03
N VAL A 369 14.98 38.38 -3.08
CA VAL A 369 14.96 39.44 -2.05
C VAL A 369 14.20 38.89 -0.84
N ASN A 370 14.87 38.99 0.31
CA ASN A 370 14.40 38.62 1.65
C ASN A 370 13.12 39.37 2.02
N GLU A 371 12.05 38.64 2.35
CA GLU A 371 11.05 38.88 3.41
C GLU A 371 9.73 38.18 3.04
N TYR A 372 9.46 37.04 3.68
CA TYR A 372 8.15 36.37 3.59
C TYR A 372 7.30 36.86 4.76
N PHE A 373 6.09 37.33 4.47
CA PHE A 373 5.18 37.89 5.47
C PHE A 373 3.99 36.93 5.66
N PRO A 374 4.09 35.95 6.59
CA PRO A 374 2.94 35.13 6.91
C PRO A 374 1.86 35.99 7.57
N PHE A 375 0.59 35.67 7.32
CA PHE A 375 -0.52 36.41 7.95
C PHE A 375 -0.65 36.06 9.44
N TRP A 376 -0.31 34.82 9.80
CA TRP A 376 -0.32 34.29 11.16
C TRP A 376 1.08 33.87 11.64
N GLU A 377 1.37 34.10 12.91
CA GLU A 377 2.60 33.70 13.59
C GLU A 377 2.26 32.73 14.74
N GLU A 378 3.04 31.65 14.87
CA GLU A 378 2.96 30.78 16.04
C GLU A 378 3.69 31.42 17.24
N ARG A 379 3.02 31.40 18.40
CA ARG A 379 3.58 31.81 19.69
C ARG A 379 3.43 30.68 20.69
N THR A 380 4.40 30.56 21.59
CA THR A 380 4.35 29.58 22.68
C THR A 380 4.15 30.30 24.00
N ARG A 381 3.12 29.91 24.77
CA ARG A 381 2.85 30.42 26.12
C ARG A 381 2.58 29.24 27.05
N HIS A 382 3.36 29.12 28.12
CA HIS A 382 3.30 28.01 29.08
C HIS A 382 3.30 26.61 28.42
N GLY A 383 4.14 26.41 27.40
CA GLY A 383 4.25 25.14 26.68
C GLY A 383 3.08 24.82 25.73
N LYS A 384 2.10 25.72 25.59
CA LYS A 384 0.98 25.59 24.64
C LYS A 384 1.18 26.54 23.46
N ARG A 385 0.73 26.10 22.28
CA ARG A 385 0.78 26.88 21.03
C ARG A 385 -0.43 27.79 20.91
N PHE A 386 -0.18 29.02 20.50
CA PHE A 386 -1.15 30.07 20.21
C PHE A 386 -0.80 30.70 18.86
N TYR A 387 -1.78 31.34 18.21
CA TYR A 387 -1.57 31.98 16.92
C TYR A 387 -1.88 33.47 17.03
N LYS A 388 -0.99 34.29 16.47
CA LYS A 388 -1.10 35.75 16.50
C LYS A 388 -1.07 36.29 15.08
N LEU A 389 -1.85 37.31 14.75
CA LEU A 389 -1.74 37.97 13.45
C LEU A 389 -0.42 38.75 13.37
N ASN A 390 0.25 38.65 12.24
CA ASN A 390 1.53 39.34 12.06
C ASN A 390 1.30 40.85 11.91
N ARG A 391 1.52 41.67 12.95
CA ARG A 391 1.36 43.15 12.85
C ARG A 391 2.31 43.77 11.83
N ASN A 392 3.40 43.09 11.48
CA ASN A 392 4.30 43.54 10.43
C ASN A 392 3.81 43.20 9.02
N HIS A 393 2.70 42.45 8.90
CA HIS A 393 2.07 42.15 7.63
C HIS A 393 1.63 43.45 6.93
N PRO A 394 1.96 43.65 5.64
CA PRO A 394 1.68 44.92 4.94
C PRO A 394 0.22 45.38 5.02
N LEU A 395 -0.75 44.47 4.88
CA LEU A 395 -2.18 44.82 5.04
C LEU A 395 -2.54 45.34 6.42
N LEU A 396 -1.96 44.76 7.47
CA LEU A 396 -2.23 45.20 8.83
C LEU A 396 -1.50 46.50 9.12
N LYS A 397 -0.27 46.68 8.63
CA LYS A 397 0.45 47.97 8.72
C LYS A 397 -0.34 49.08 8.05
N GLU A 398 -0.81 48.88 6.83
CA GLU A 398 -1.60 49.87 6.09
C GLU A 398 -2.91 50.19 6.84
N LEU A 399 -3.60 49.17 7.34
CA LEU A 399 -4.79 49.35 8.18
C LEU A 399 -4.48 50.19 9.41
N PHE A 400 -3.37 49.94 10.11
CA PHE A 400 -2.97 50.72 11.28
C PHE A 400 -2.55 52.17 10.95
N GLN A 401 -2.04 52.42 9.75
CA GLN A 401 -1.68 53.77 9.30
C GLN A 401 -2.91 54.59 8.86
N LYS A 402 -3.91 53.96 8.22
CA LYS A 402 -5.08 54.64 7.65
C LYS A 402 -6.30 54.70 8.59
N ASN A 403 -6.19 54.28 9.85
CA ASN A 403 -7.36 54.03 10.71
C ASN A 403 -8.09 55.24 11.32
N ASN A 404 -7.84 56.49 10.90
CA ASN A 404 -8.52 57.69 11.42
C ASN A 404 -8.63 57.75 12.97
N GLY A 405 -7.67 57.17 13.70
CA GLY A 405 -7.65 57.15 15.18
C GLY A 405 -8.25 55.91 15.84
N LEU A 406 -8.75 54.93 15.08
CA LEU A 406 -9.38 53.69 15.60
C LEU A 406 -8.38 52.56 15.91
N SER A 407 -7.12 52.88 16.16
CA SER A 407 -6.06 51.89 16.38
C SER A 407 -6.38 50.95 17.54
N GLY A 408 -6.96 51.48 18.63
CA GLY A 408 -7.27 50.70 19.83
C GLY A 408 -8.42 49.71 19.63
N GLU A 409 -9.44 50.11 18.86
CA GLU A 409 -10.59 49.28 18.50
C GLU A 409 -10.17 48.15 17.57
N ILE A 410 -9.34 48.45 16.57
CA ILE A 410 -8.82 47.45 15.65
C ILE A 410 -7.99 46.41 16.41
N GLU A 411 -7.07 46.83 17.28
CA GLU A 411 -6.24 45.89 18.04
C GLU A 411 -7.07 44.98 18.94
N LYS A 412 -8.15 45.48 19.56
CA LYS A 412 -9.09 44.66 20.34
C LYS A 412 -9.74 43.58 19.48
N VAL A 413 -10.21 43.92 18.28
CA VAL A 413 -10.84 42.96 17.36
C VAL A 413 -9.84 41.89 16.92
N LEU A 414 -8.62 42.30 16.54
CA LEU A 414 -7.56 41.36 16.15
C LEU A 414 -7.21 40.40 17.30
N GLN A 415 -7.10 40.92 18.52
CA GLN A 415 -6.85 40.09 19.71
C GLN A 415 -7.97 39.08 19.96
N PHE A 416 -9.23 39.46 19.77
CA PHE A 416 -10.35 38.52 19.88
C PHE A 416 -10.28 37.42 18.81
N ILE A 417 -9.94 37.76 17.56
CA ILE A 417 -9.77 36.77 16.48
C ILE A 417 -8.64 35.78 16.82
N GLU A 418 -7.54 36.26 17.39
CA GLU A 418 -6.38 35.46 17.79
C GLU A 418 -6.67 34.50 18.95
N GLU A 419 -7.37 34.98 19.98
CA GLU A 419 -7.68 34.18 21.16
C GLU A 419 -8.85 33.20 20.92
N THR A 420 -9.57 33.32 19.80
CA THR A 420 -10.74 32.49 19.48
C THR A 420 -10.53 31.55 18.29
N VAL A 421 -9.29 31.39 17.80
CA VAL A 421 -8.97 30.41 16.74
C VAL A 421 -9.42 29.01 17.20
N PRO A 422 -10.32 28.31 16.45
CA PRO A 422 -10.95 27.08 16.91
C PRO A 422 -10.04 25.85 16.69
N VAL A 423 -8.84 25.88 17.29
CA VAL A 423 -7.82 24.82 17.17
C VAL A 423 -8.35 23.42 17.50
N PRO A 424 -9.17 23.22 18.57
CA PRO A 424 -9.72 21.89 18.86
C PRO A 424 -10.62 21.35 17.74
N LEU A 425 -11.44 22.20 17.12
CA LEU A 425 -12.33 21.81 16.02
C LEU A 425 -11.53 21.49 14.74
N ILE A 426 -10.51 22.29 14.44
CA ILE A 426 -9.59 22.03 13.32
C ILE A 426 -8.92 20.67 13.50
N THR A 427 -8.40 20.40 14.70
CA THR A 427 -7.70 19.14 15.02
C THR A 427 -8.65 17.93 14.99
N LEU A 428 -9.89 18.08 15.43
CA LEU A 428 -10.90 17.01 15.37
C LEU A 428 -11.19 16.60 13.92
N LYS A 429 -11.41 17.58 13.04
CA LYS A 429 -11.70 17.32 11.62
C LYS A 429 -10.52 16.77 10.83
N GLU A 430 -9.29 17.20 11.14
CA GLU A 430 -8.06 16.62 10.58
C GLU A 430 -7.94 15.12 10.90
N ASN A 431 -8.38 14.69 12.09
CA ASN A 431 -8.37 13.27 12.45
C ASN A 431 -9.49 12.47 11.76
N GLU A 432 -10.62 13.12 11.43
CA GLU A 432 -11.77 12.48 10.77
C GLU A 432 -11.58 12.29 9.26
N ASN A 433 -10.62 12.99 8.64
CA ASN A 433 -10.10 12.74 7.27
C ASN A 433 -11.13 12.76 6.13
N GLU A 434 -12.32 13.36 6.30
CA GLU A 434 -13.35 13.33 5.25
C GLU A 434 -13.12 14.36 4.13
N PHE A 435 -12.47 15.50 4.41
CA PHE A 435 -12.25 16.56 3.42
C PHE A 435 -10.94 17.32 3.65
N PRO A 436 -10.17 17.65 2.60
CA PRO A 436 -9.00 18.51 2.73
C PRO A 436 -9.41 19.93 3.14
N HIS A 437 -8.55 20.61 3.91
CA HIS A 437 -8.72 22.05 4.15
C HIS A 437 -8.62 22.84 2.83
N GLY A 438 -9.61 23.70 2.60
CA GLY A 438 -9.58 24.61 1.47
C GLY A 438 -8.52 25.70 1.63
N GLN A 439 -8.01 26.20 0.51
CA GLN A 439 -7.09 27.34 0.49
C GLN A 439 -7.84 28.65 0.83
N PRO A 440 -7.17 29.67 1.38
CA PRO A 440 -7.82 30.97 1.63
C PRO A 440 -8.46 31.49 0.34
N PHE A 441 -9.75 31.87 0.39
CA PHE A 441 -10.55 32.31 -0.77
C PHE A 441 -10.90 31.24 -1.83
N GLU A 442 -10.64 29.95 -1.59
CA GLU A 442 -11.08 28.86 -2.47
C GLU A 442 -12.62 28.82 -2.58
N GLY A 443 -13.15 28.78 -3.81
CA GLY A 443 -14.60 28.75 -4.07
C GLY A 443 -15.36 30.02 -3.66
N LYS A 444 -14.66 31.12 -3.36
CA LYS A 444 -15.23 32.44 -3.02
C LYS A 444 -14.96 33.46 -4.12
N ASN A 445 -15.56 34.64 -4.02
CA ASN A 445 -15.26 35.75 -4.93
C ASN A 445 -13.81 36.22 -4.69
N GLN A 446 -12.95 36.01 -5.67
CA GLN A 446 -11.53 36.35 -5.63
C GLN A 446 -11.24 37.81 -6.04
N GLN A 447 -12.26 38.58 -6.46
CA GLN A 447 -12.11 40.01 -6.80
C GLN A 447 -11.50 40.81 -5.65
N VAL A 448 -11.89 40.50 -4.40
CA VAL A 448 -11.33 41.16 -3.21
C VAL A 448 -9.81 40.97 -3.13
N VAL A 449 -9.30 39.80 -3.51
CA VAL A 449 -7.85 39.52 -3.51
C VAL A 449 -7.15 40.37 -4.57
N SER A 450 -7.69 40.41 -5.79
CA SER A 450 -7.15 41.18 -6.91
C SER A 450 -7.18 42.70 -6.64
N GLU A 451 -8.28 43.24 -6.12
CA GLU A 451 -8.41 44.65 -5.74
C GLU A 451 -7.37 45.07 -4.72
N VAL A 452 -7.17 44.26 -3.68
CA VAL A 452 -6.17 44.54 -2.65
C VAL A 452 -4.75 44.43 -3.20
N MET A 453 -4.46 43.44 -4.06
CA MET A 453 -3.17 43.35 -4.74
C MET A 453 -2.89 44.59 -5.60
N LYS A 454 -3.91 45.13 -6.27
CA LYS A 454 -3.80 46.34 -7.09
C LYS A 454 -3.51 47.58 -6.27
N ILE A 455 -4.24 47.78 -5.17
CA ILE A 455 -4.01 48.89 -4.24
C ILE A 455 -2.57 48.82 -3.68
N MET A 456 -2.12 47.64 -3.27
CA MET A 456 -0.76 47.47 -2.75
C MET A 456 0.31 47.75 -3.79
N TYR A 457 0.09 47.32 -5.03
CA TYR A 457 1.00 47.61 -6.12
C TYR A 457 1.08 49.11 -6.41
N GLU A 458 -0.06 49.78 -6.58
CA GLU A 458 -0.13 51.22 -6.82
C GLU A 458 0.55 52.02 -5.70
N ASN A 459 0.35 51.64 -4.43
CA ASN A 459 1.05 52.23 -3.30
C ASN A 459 2.57 52.04 -3.40
N MET A 460 3.05 50.81 -3.68
CA MET A 460 4.49 50.54 -3.82
C MET A 460 5.13 51.32 -4.97
N ILE A 461 4.43 51.44 -6.11
CA ILE A 461 4.88 52.27 -7.24
C ILE A 461 4.96 53.74 -6.82
N SER A 462 3.95 54.26 -6.10
CA SER A 462 3.94 55.65 -5.62
C SER A 462 5.08 55.96 -4.63
N GLU A 463 5.56 54.96 -3.88
CA GLU A 463 6.70 55.03 -2.97
C GLU A 463 8.06 54.86 -3.69
N GLY A 464 8.06 54.68 -5.02
CA GLY A 464 9.26 54.58 -5.85
C GLY A 464 9.86 53.17 -5.94
N VAL A 465 9.10 52.13 -5.61
CA VAL A 465 9.53 50.73 -5.82
C VAL A 465 9.37 50.37 -7.30
N GLU A 466 10.42 49.77 -7.89
CA GLU A 466 10.37 49.31 -9.29
C GLU A 466 9.26 48.27 -9.52
N PRO A 467 8.54 48.31 -10.66
CA PRO A 467 7.41 47.41 -10.96
C PRO A 467 7.64 45.92 -10.70
N GLU A 468 8.74 45.38 -11.21
CA GLU A 468 9.10 43.98 -11.02
C GLU A 468 9.40 43.64 -9.56
N GLN A 469 9.97 44.60 -8.82
CA GLN A 469 10.25 44.45 -7.40
C GLN A 469 8.97 44.52 -6.56
N ALA A 470 8.00 45.35 -6.95
CA ALA A 470 6.69 45.43 -6.30
C ALA A 470 5.89 44.13 -6.49
N LYS A 471 5.82 43.60 -7.73
CA LYS A 471 5.18 42.29 -8.01
C LYS A 471 5.84 41.16 -7.23
N ALA A 472 7.17 41.16 -7.17
CA ALA A 472 7.96 40.20 -6.40
C ALA A 472 7.66 40.24 -4.89
N ARG A 473 7.47 41.43 -4.31
CA ARG A 473 7.08 41.59 -2.91
C ARG A 473 5.66 41.09 -2.66
N ILE A 474 4.70 41.47 -3.51
CA ILE A 474 3.31 41.03 -3.40
C ILE A 474 3.20 39.50 -3.49
N ALA A 475 3.95 38.87 -4.39
CA ALA A 475 4.00 37.41 -4.52
C ALA A 475 4.41 36.69 -3.23
N ASN A 476 5.14 37.35 -2.32
CA ASN A 476 5.66 36.77 -1.08
C ASN A 476 4.79 37.08 0.16
N ILE A 477 3.62 37.69 -0.01
CA ILE A 477 2.70 38.09 1.05
C ILE A 477 1.48 37.16 1.04
N GLU A 478 1.05 36.67 2.19
CA GLU A 478 -0.19 35.89 2.30
C GLU A 478 -1.43 36.79 2.33
N PRO A 479 -2.54 36.44 1.66
CA PRO A 479 -2.78 35.23 0.86
C PRO A 479 -2.42 35.38 -0.63
N PHE A 480 -1.81 36.47 -1.07
CA PHE A 480 -1.55 36.77 -2.50
C PHE A 480 -0.62 35.76 -3.17
N ASN A 481 0.26 35.13 -2.38
CA ASN A 481 1.07 34.01 -2.81
C ASN A 481 0.25 32.81 -3.35
N PHE A 482 -1.04 32.70 -3.02
CA PHE A 482 -1.94 31.68 -3.58
C PHE A 482 -2.55 32.09 -4.94
N TYR A 483 -2.42 33.36 -5.35
CA TYR A 483 -3.15 34.00 -6.46
C TYR A 483 -2.23 34.78 -7.41
N LEU A 484 -1.13 34.16 -7.83
CA LEU A 484 -0.09 34.81 -8.64
C LEU A 484 -0.58 35.24 -10.03
N GLU A 485 -1.62 34.59 -10.55
CA GLU A 485 -2.27 34.94 -11.82
C GLU A 485 -2.75 36.40 -11.84
N PHE A 486 -3.06 36.99 -10.68
CA PHE A 486 -3.45 38.39 -10.62
C PHE A 486 -2.27 39.35 -10.76
N LEU A 487 -1.02 38.92 -10.56
CA LEU A 487 0.17 39.76 -10.77
C LEU A 487 0.37 40.17 -12.23
N GLU A 488 -0.15 39.38 -13.17
CA GLU A 488 -0.12 39.71 -14.61
C GLU A 488 -1.04 40.91 -14.93
N GLN A 489 -2.01 41.20 -14.06
CA GLN A 489 -3.00 42.26 -14.22
C GLN A 489 -2.62 43.57 -13.49
N LEU A 490 -1.47 43.58 -12.78
CA LEU A 490 -0.95 44.70 -12.01
C LEU A 490 -0.05 45.62 -12.83
#